data_AF-A0A1S1Y230-F1
#
_entry.id   AF-A0A1S1Y230-F1
#
_cell.length_a   1.000
_cell.length_b   1.000
_cell.length_c   1.000
_cell.angle_alpha   90.00
_cell.angle_beta   90.00
_cell.angle_gamma   90.00
#
_symmetry.space_group_name_H-M   'P 1'
#
loop_
_entity.id
_entity.type
_entity.pdbx_description
1 polymer ?
#
loop_
_entity_poly.entity_id
_entity_poly.type
_entity_poly.pdbx_seq_one_letter_code
_entity_poly.pdbx_strand_id
1 'polypeptide(L)'
;MFKQTQNQVNISAVLGEYTIPPLKDMLILGRDSPIGCIAMRRAIELLVKAPFEHIECDDEIISDILVRKSLLNRASREALIEFVIGQVKPLMSIDEILHADLDVSVRLSGKV
;
A
#
# COMPACT_ATOMS: atom_id res chain seq x y z
N MET A 1 -42.65 4.76 43.48
CA MET A 1 -41.59 5.64 42.91
C MET A 1 -40.50 4.73 42.36
N PHE A 2 -40.52 4.41 41.06
CA PHE A 2 -39.47 3.65 40.38
C PHE A 2 -39.17 4.34 39.05
N LYS A 3 -37.92 4.77 38.91
CA LYS A 3 -37.41 5.62 37.84
C LYS A 3 -37.06 4.71 36.67
N GLN A 4 -37.81 4.79 35.57
CA GLN A 4 -37.37 4.15 34.32
C GLN A 4 -36.24 5.00 33.74
N THR A 5 -35.02 4.45 33.78
CA THR A 5 -33.85 5.09 33.17
C THR A 5 -34.01 5.00 31.66
N GLN A 6 -34.35 6.12 31.06
CA GLN A 6 -34.48 6.28 29.62
C GLN A 6 -33.07 6.24 29.01
N ASN A 7 -32.72 5.17 28.31
CA ASN A 7 -31.46 5.10 27.55
C ASN A 7 -31.54 6.13 26.43
N GLN A 8 -31.06 7.34 26.69
CA GLN A 8 -30.98 8.41 25.71
C GLN A 8 -29.67 8.24 24.94
N VAL A 9 -29.74 7.64 23.76
CA VAL A 9 -28.60 7.51 22.84
C VAL A 9 -28.55 8.76 21.98
N ASN A 10 -27.54 9.61 22.21
CA ASN A 10 -27.28 10.78 21.38
C ASN A 10 -26.17 10.44 20.36
N ILE A 11 -26.48 10.56 19.07
CA ILE A 11 -25.54 10.35 17.97
C ILE A 11 -25.34 11.69 17.27
N SER A 12 -24.11 12.19 17.25
CA SER A 12 -23.70 13.36 16.47
C SER A 12 -22.59 12.96 15.49
N ALA A 13 -22.62 13.49 14.27
CA ALA A 13 -21.62 13.20 13.24
C ALA A 13 -21.23 14.48 12.49
N VAL A 14 -19.94 14.57 12.17
CA VAL A 14 -19.39 15.56 11.24
C VAL A 14 -19.00 14.79 9.98
N LEU A 15 -19.58 15.19 8.86
CA LEU A 15 -19.39 14.53 7.58
C LEU A 15 -18.31 15.26 6.78
N GLY A 16 -17.41 14.49 6.18
CA GLY A 16 -16.45 14.94 5.19
C GLY A 16 -16.59 14.13 3.91
N GLU A 17 -16.07 14.66 2.80
CA GLU A 17 -16.00 13.92 1.55
C GLU A 17 -15.00 12.76 1.68
N TYR A 18 -15.43 11.56 1.26
CA TYR A 18 -14.55 10.40 1.21
C TYR A 18 -13.60 10.52 0.01
N THR A 19 -12.32 10.72 0.27
CA THR A 19 -11.29 10.66 -0.75
C THR A 19 -10.71 9.25 -0.78
N ILE A 20 -10.80 8.59 -1.94
CA ILE A 20 -10.09 7.33 -2.17
C ILE A 20 -8.60 7.63 -1.98
N PRO A 21 -7.87 6.86 -1.14
CA PRO A 21 -6.44 7.09 -0.91
C PRO A 21 -5.71 7.14 -2.26
N PRO A 22 -4.80 8.09 -2.48
CA PRO A 22 -4.04 8.12 -3.71
C PRO A 22 -3.09 6.92 -3.67
N LEU A 23 -3.51 5.82 -4.31
CA LEU A 23 -2.67 4.67 -4.51
C LEU A 23 -1.68 5.02 -5.64
N LYS A 24 -0.57 5.64 -5.25
CA LYS A 24 0.36 6.22 -6.22
C LYS A 24 1.29 5.16 -6.78
N ASP A 25 2.28 4.72 -6.03
CA ASP A 25 3.42 4.05 -6.66
C ASP A 25 3.59 2.61 -6.19
N MET A 26 3.51 2.38 -4.89
CA MET A 26 3.78 1.06 -4.33
C MET A 26 3.01 0.80 -3.03
N LEU A 27 2.56 -0.44 -2.84
CA LEU A 27 2.17 -1.00 -1.57
C LEU A 27 3.11 -2.14 -1.20
N ILE A 28 3.35 -2.28 0.10
CA ILE A 28 4.18 -3.32 0.70
C ILE A 28 3.33 -3.97 1.78
N LEU A 29 3.09 -5.26 1.66
CA LEU A 29 2.20 -6.01 2.54
C LEU A 29 3.03 -6.89 3.47
N GLY A 30 2.71 -6.78 4.76
CA GLY A 30 3.20 -7.70 5.77
C GLY A 30 2.51 -9.06 5.63
N ARG A 31 3.20 -10.10 6.09
CA ARG A 31 2.74 -11.50 6.03
C ARG A 31 1.39 -11.73 6.70
N ASP A 32 1.14 -11.01 7.79
CA ASP A 32 -0.08 -11.05 8.59
C ASP A 32 -0.94 -9.78 8.40
N SER A 33 -0.74 -9.08 7.28
CA SER A 33 -1.45 -7.84 6.99
C SER A 33 -2.98 -8.02 7.02
N PRO A 34 -3.74 -7.00 7.46
CA PRO A 34 -5.20 -7.08 7.64
C PRO A 34 -5.95 -7.35 6.33
N ILE A 35 -5.32 -7.09 5.18
CA ILE A 35 -5.87 -7.32 3.85
C ILE A 35 -4.79 -7.99 3.01
N GLY A 36 -4.97 -9.28 2.72
CA GLY A 36 -4.03 -10.02 1.88
C GLY A 36 -3.99 -9.54 0.42
N CYS A 37 -2.92 -9.93 -0.27
CA CYS A 37 -2.59 -9.50 -1.64
C CYS A 37 -3.76 -9.67 -2.65
N ILE A 38 -4.47 -10.79 -2.62
CA ILE A 38 -5.59 -11.06 -3.55
C ILE A 38 -6.69 -10.00 -3.39
N ALA A 39 -7.07 -9.69 -2.15
CA ALA A 39 -8.12 -8.71 -1.87
C ALA A 39 -7.65 -7.29 -2.23
N MET A 40 -6.39 -6.97 -1.90
CA MET A 40 -5.80 -5.68 -2.23
C MET A 40 -5.75 -5.45 -3.74
N ARG A 41 -5.27 -6.42 -4.52
CA ARG A 41 -5.21 -6.31 -6.00
C ARG A 41 -6.59 -6.05 -6.62
N ARG A 42 -7.63 -6.75 -6.15
CA ARG A 42 -9.01 -6.51 -6.61
C ARG A 42 -9.48 -5.10 -6.29
N ALA A 43 -9.17 -4.59 -5.09
CA ALA A 43 -9.50 -3.22 -4.74
C ALA A 43 -8.80 -2.22 -5.66
N ILE A 44 -7.50 -2.39 -5.91
CA ILE A 44 -6.71 -1.54 -6.80
C ILE A 44 -7.30 -1.54 -8.22
N GLU A 45 -7.62 -2.71 -8.76
CA GLU A 45 -8.20 -2.85 -10.11
C GLU A 45 -9.52 -2.08 -10.28
N LEU A 46 -10.30 -1.92 -9.21
CA LEU A 46 -11.54 -1.14 -9.21
C LEU A 46 -11.29 0.37 -9.05
N LEU A 47 -10.21 0.76 -8.37
CA LEU A 47 -9.94 2.15 -7.99
C LEU A 47 -9.06 2.88 -9.01
N VAL A 48 -8.15 2.18 -9.70
CA VAL A 48 -7.20 2.78 -10.62
C VAL A 48 -7.09 1.99 -11.93
N LYS A 49 -7.06 2.71 -13.06
CA LYS A 49 -6.84 2.10 -14.39
C LYS A 49 -5.39 1.69 -14.65
N ALA A 50 -4.46 2.19 -13.85
CA ALA A 50 -3.04 1.94 -14.09
C ALA A 50 -2.68 0.50 -13.71
N PRO A 51 -1.90 -0.21 -14.53
CA PRO A 51 -1.50 -1.57 -14.22
C PRO A 51 -0.51 -1.59 -13.06
N PHE A 52 -0.79 -2.45 -12.09
CA PHE A 52 0.13 -2.83 -11.02
C PHE A 52 0.72 -4.20 -11.31
N GLU A 53 1.99 -4.36 -10.98
CA GLU A 53 2.71 -5.61 -10.97
C GLU A 53 2.73 -6.15 -9.55
N HIS A 54 2.57 -7.46 -9.41
CA HIS A 54 2.69 -8.17 -8.14
C HIS A 54 4.05 -8.87 -8.08
N ILE A 55 4.73 -8.68 -6.96
CA ILE A 55 6.00 -9.32 -6.62
C ILE A 55 5.78 -10.06 -5.30
N GLU A 56 5.89 -11.38 -5.32
CA GLU A 56 5.92 -12.20 -4.12
C GLU A 56 7.33 -12.17 -3.51
N CYS A 57 7.42 -12.03 -2.19
CA CYS A 57 8.68 -11.92 -1.46
C CYS A 57 8.86 -13.11 -0.51
N ASP A 58 9.99 -13.80 -0.67
CA ASP A 58 10.46 -14.80 0.29
C ASP A 58 11.25 -14.08 1.41
N ASP A 59 10.55 -13.72 2.47
CA ASP A 59 11.09 -13.00 3.64
C ASP A 59 10.41 -13.52 4.91
N GLU A 60 10.64 -12.92 6.08
CA GLU A 60 9.92 -13.26 7.33
C GLU A 60 8.86 -12.20 7.74
N ILE A 61 8.97 -10.94 7.28
CA ILE A 61 8.03 -9.84 7.58
C ILE A 61 7.16 -9.51 6.37
N ILE A 62 7.76 -9.36 5.17
CA ILE A 62 7.06 -8.90 3.96
C ILE A 62 6.63 -10.07 3.08
N SER A 63 5.33 -10.17 2.74
CA SER A 63 4.83 -11.19 1.81
C SER A 63 4.79 -10.73 0.37
N ASP A 64 4.30 -9.52 0.13
CA ASP A 64 3.97 -9.06 -1.21
C ASP A 64 4.30 -7.58 -1.41
N ILE A 65 4.73 -7.25 -2.62
CA ILE A 65 4.86 -5.88 -3.09
C ILE A 65 3.94 -5.73 -4.30
N LEU A 66 3.11 -4.68 -4.27
CA LEU A 66 2.30 -4.25 -5.41
C LEU A 66 2.85 -2.92 -5.90
N VAL A 67 3.41 -2.89 -7.10
CA VAL A 67 4.09 -1.71 -7.64
C VAL A 67 3.52 -1.32 -8.99
N ARG A 68 3.40 -0.03 -9.27
CA ARG A 68 2.95 0.45 -10.59
C ARG A 68 3.91 -0.06 -11.67
N LYS A 69 3.39 -0.75 -12.69
CA LYS A 69 4.19 -1.39 -13.73
C LYS A 69 5.11 -0.42 -14.48
N SER A 70 4.74 0.85 -14.60
CA SER A 70 5.57 1.87 -15.25
C SER A 70 6.86 2.23 -14.51
N LEU A 71 6.98 1.92 -13.21
CA LEU A 71 8.22 2.09 -12.44
C LEU A 71 9.26 1.02 -12.81
N LEU A 72 8.80 -0.19 -13.14
CA LEU A 72 9.65 -1.29 -13.58
C LEU A 72 10.30 -1.04 -14.95
N ASN A 73 9.86 -0.02 -15.68
CA ASN A 73 10.53 0.44 -16.91
C ASN A 73 11.81 1.24 -16.61
N ARG A 74 12.00 1.73 -15.38
CA ARG A 74 13.12 2.60 -14.97
C ARG A 74 14.00 1.98 -13.88
N ALA A 75 13.44 1.10 -13.06
CA ALA A 75 14.15 0.34 -12.05
C ALA A 75 13.89 -1.16 -12.25
N SER A 76 14.91 -2.01 -12.06
CA SER A 76 14.69 -3.46 -12.14
C SER A 76 13.85 -3.95 -10.96
N ARG A 77 13.22 -5.12 -11.13
CA ARG A 77 12.45 -5.78 -10.07
C ARG A 77 13.34 -6.07 -8.87
N GLU A 78 14.55 -6.54 -9.12
CA GLU A 78 15.53 -6.94 -8.12
C GLU A 78 15.98 -5.75 -7.28
N ALA A 79 16.32 -4.62 -7.91
CA ALA A 79 16.73 -3.41 -7.20
C ALA A 79 15.60 -2.86 -6.30
N LEU A 80 14.35 -3.01 -6.72
CA LEU A 80 13.19 -2.61 -5.92
C LEU A 80 12.98 -3.54 -4.71
N ILE A 81 13.14 -4.85 -4.89
CA ILE A 81 13.10 -5.83 -3.79
C ILE A 81 14.22 -5.53 -2.79
N GLU A 82 15.46 -5.36 -3.26
CA GLU A 82 16.61 -5.03 -2.41
C GLU A 82 16.38 -3.74 -1.61
N PHE A 83 15.82 -2.70 -2.25
CA PHE A 83 15.44 -1.47 -1.57
C PHE A 83 14.39 -1.72 -0.48
N VAL A 84 13.32 -2.46 -0.79
CA VAL A 84 12.24 -2.74 0.18
C VAL A 84 12.76 -3.57 1.36
N ILE A 85 13.52 -4.63 1.10
CA ILE A 85 14.09 -5.49 2.16
C ILE A 85 15.14 -4.73 2.97
N GLY A 86 15.99 -3.93 2.33
CA GLY A 86 17.07 -3.22 3.02
C GLY A 86 16.62 -1.98 3.80
N GLN A 87 15.64 -1.23 3.29
CA GLN A 87 15.29 0.08 3.83
C GLN A 87 13.90 0.12 4.47
N VAL A 88 12.93 -0.63 3.94
CA VAL A 88 11.55 -0.57 4.43
C VAL A 88 11.26 -1.64 5.48
N LYS A 89 11.70 -2.89 5.28
CA LYS A 89 11.51 -3.99 6.24
C LYS A 89 11.85 -3.61 7.70
N PRO A 90 12.98 -2.94 8.00
CA PRO A 90 13.31 -2.59 9.39
C PRO A 90 12.34 -1.62 10.07
N LEU A 91 11.49 -0.94 9.28
CA LEU A 91 10.52 0.05 9.73
C LEU A 91 9.09 -0.49 9.73
N MET A 92 8.90 -1.75 9.36
CA MET A 92 7.60 -2.37 9.10
C MET A 92 7.34 -3.53 10.06
N SER A 93 6.10 -3.66 10.52
CA SER A 93 5.61 -4.81 11.26
C SER A 93 4.92 -5.84 10.35
N ILE A 94 4.87 -7.09 10.78
CA ILE A 94 4.32 -8.21 9.99
C ILE A 94 2.82 -8.06 9.68
N ASP A 95 2.10 -7.29 10.48
CA ASP A 95 0.66 -7.04 10.39
C ASP A 95 0.31 -5.69 9.71
N GLU A 96 1.27 -5.03 9.06
CA GLU A 96 1.06 -3.73 8.43
C GLU A 96 0.90 -3.80 6.91
N ILE A 97 0.31 -2.75 6.35
CA ILE A 97 0.39 -2.44 4.91
C ILE A 97 0.93 -1.02 4.79
N LEU A 98 2.10 -0.89 4.17
CA LEU A 98 2.71 0.41 3.92
C LEU A 98 2.44 0.84 2.48
N HIS A 99 2.20 2.14 2.30
CA HIS A 99 2.22 2.77 0.98
C HIS A 99 3.49 3.59 0.82
N ALA A 100 4.04 3.61 -0.38
CA ALA A 100 5.19 4.41 -0.73
C ALA A 100 4.96 5.19 -2.01
N ASP A 101 5.33 6.47 -1.97
CA ASP A 101 5.43 7.35 -3.13
C ASP A 101 6.88 7.32 -3.62
N LEU A 102 7.12 6.96 -4.88
CA LEU A 102 8.46 6.73 -5.42
C LEU A 102 8.77 7.71 -6.55
N ASP A 103 9.85 8.48 -6.40
CA ASP A 103 10.42 9.27 -7.48
C ASP A 103 11.61 8.53 -8.11
N VAL A 104 11.37 7.90 -9.26
CA VAL A 104 12.40 7.16 -10.01
C VAL A 104 12.74 7.94 -11.27
N SER A 105 13.93 8.58 -11.27
CA SER A 105 14.46 9.36 -12.38
C SER A 105 15.73 8.70 -12.97
N VAL A 106 15.90 8.84 -14.29
CA VAL A 106 17.07 8.32 -15.02
C VAL A 106 17.82 9.49 -15.63
N ARG A 107 19.09 9.66 -15.28
CA ARG A 107 19.97 10.65 -15.91
C ARG A 107 20.72 9.99 -17.06
N LEU A 108 20.48 10.47 -18.28
CA LEU A 108 21.17 10.00 -19.47
C LEU A 108 22.29 10.99 -19.84
N SER A 109 23.44 10.45 -20.21
CA SER A 109 24.51 11.20 -20.85
C SER A 109 25.04 10.38 -22.03
N GLY A 110 25.19 11.03 -23.18
CA GLY A 110 25.74 10.44 -24.39
C GLY A 110 26.60 11.46 -25.10
N LYS A 111 27.74 11.02 -25.65
CA LYS A 111 28.44 11.82 -26.66
C LYS A 111 27.69 11.62 -27.98
N VAL A 112 27.33 12.75 -28.61
CA VAL A 112 26.78 12.79 -29.96
C VAL A 112 27.87 12.44 -30.96
#